data_AF-A0A7S1ZWE6-F1
#
_entry.id   AF-A0A7S1ZWE6-F1
#
_cell.length_a   1.000
_cell.length_b   1.000
_cell.length_c   1.000
_cell.angle_alpha   90.00
_cell.angle_beta   90.00
_cell.angle_gamma   90.00
#
_symmetry.space_group_name_H-M   'P 1'
#
loop_
_entity.id
_entity.type
_entity.pdbx_description
1 polymer ?
#
loop_
_entity_poly.entity_id
_entity_poly.type
_entity_poly.pdbx_seq_one_letter_code
_entity_poly.pdbx_strand_id
1 'polypeptide(L)'
;RLSLDTLHLSVVLVDKVLRLIAEEKSDGWRVEKKSFQCLGCACFLIASKMEDTQPITTKDLAYMSDNTYTRSQIRNFEVRVASLLSFKLQSVTCYKFAHRFLR
;
A
#
# COMPACT_ATOMS: atom_id res chain seq x y z
N ARG A 1 14.20 8.93 -5.74
CA ARG A 1 14.22 8.42 -4.34
C ARG A 1 12.83 8.64 -3.77
N LEU A 2 12.18 7.59 -3.28
CA LEU A 2 10.81 7.68 -2.74
C LEU A 2 10.84 8.46 -1.41
N SER A 3 9.81 9.25 -1.16
CA SER A 3 9.71 10.06 0.05
C SER A 3 9.51 9.19 1.30
N LEU A 4 9.89 9.74 2.46
CA LEU A 4 9.59 9.08 3.74
C LEU A 4 8.09 9.06 4.01
N ASP A 5 7.34 10.04 3.48
CA ASP A 5 5.89 10.09 3.54
C ASP A 5 5.25 8.86 2.89
N THR A 6 5.74 8.45 1.71
CA THR A 6 5.30 7.22 1.02
C THR A 6 5.48 5.97 1.88
N LEU A 7 6.63 5.84 2.56
CA LEU A 7 6.88 4.70 3.45
C LEU A 7 5.87 4.65 4.60
N HIS A 8 5.69 5.78 5.30
CA HIS A 8 4.80 5.83 6.46
C HIS A 8 3.33 5.64 6.06
N LEU A 9 2.92 6.21 4.90
CA LEU A 9 1.59 6.00 4.38
C LEU A 9 1.37 4.53 3.98
N SER A 10 2.35 3.90 3.34
CA SER A 10 2.28 2.48 2.96
C SER A 10 2.03 1.57 4.17
N VAL A 11 2.76 1.78 5.27
CA VAL A 11 2.57 1.01 6.51
C VAL A 11 1.15 1.21 7.06
N VAL A 12 0.68 2.46 7.11
CA VAL A 12 -0.69 2.77 7.57
C VAL A 12 -1.75 2.10 6.69
N LEU A 13 -1.54 2.05 5.37
CA LEU A 13 -2.46 1.37 4.45
C LEU A 13 -2.48 -0.14 4.69
N VAL A 14 -1.32 -0.77 4.88
CA VAL A 14 -1.23 -2.21 5.20
C VAL A 14 -1.99 -2.51 6.49
N ASP A 15 -1.75 -1.77 7.56
CA ASP A 15 -2.42 -1.98 8.85
C ASP A 15 -3.94 -1.82 8.74
N LYS A 16 -4.41 -0.80 8.01
CA LYS A 16 -5.86 -0.58 7.77
C LYS A 16 -6.46 -1.75 7.01
N VAL A 17 -5.81 -2.22 5.95
CA VAL A 17 -6.30 -3.36 5.16
C VAL A 17 -6.38 -4.62 6.00
N LEU A 18 -5.34 -4.93 6.78
CA LEU A 18 -5.32 -6.11 7.64
C LEU A 18 -6.41 -6.04 8.72
N ARG A 19 -6.65 -4.85 9.29
CA ARG A 19 -7.75 -4.64 10.24
C ARG A 19 -9.12 -4.90 9.58
N LEU A 20 -9.35 -4.37 8.39
CA LEU A 20 -10.62 -4.58 7.67
C LEU A 20 -10.83 -6.04 7.27
N ILE A 21 -9.75 -6.75 6.97
CA ILE A 21 -9.80 -8.19 6.70
C ILE A 21 -10.15 -8.98 7.97
N ALA A 22 -9.58 -8.60 9.12
CA ALA A 22 -9.86 -9.24 10.40
C ALA A 22 -11.28 -8.97 10.91
N GLU A 23 -11.84 -7.79 10.65
CA GLU A 23 -13.20 -7.40 11.03
C GLU A 23 -14.32 -8.04 10.16
N GLU A 24 -13.99 -8.99 9.28
CA GLU A 24 -14.91 -9.67 8.34
C GLU A 24 -15.69 -8.72 7.39
N LYS A 25 -15.33 -7.44 7.32
CA LYS A 25 -15.89 -6.45 6.38
C LYS A 25 -15.42 -6.66 4.94
N SER A 26 -14.43 -7.52 4.73
CA SER A 26 -13.89 -7.84 3.42
C SER A 26 -14.55 -9.09 2.85
N ASP A 27 -15.73 -8.97 2.24
CA ASP A 27 -16.35 -9.86 1.21
C ASP A 27 -15.80 -11.31 1.03
N GLY A 28 -15.52 -12.03 2.13
CA GLY A 28 -14.77 -13.31 2.14
C GLY A 28 -13.27 -13.25 1.77
N TRP A 29 -12.65 -12.08 1.59
CA TRP A 29 -11.25 -11.97 1.18
C TRP A 29 -10.27 -12.32 2.31
N ARG A 30 -9.52 -13.42 2.12
CA ARG A 30 -8.41 -13.82 3.00
C ARG A 30 -7.09 -13.74 2.26
N VAL A 31 -6.08 -13.14 2.89
CA VAL A 31 -4.74 -13.02 2.34
C VAL A 31 -3.88 -14.15 2.87
N GLU A 32 -3.41 -15.03 1.97
CA GLU A 32 -2.46 -16.09 2.31
C GLU A 32 -1.08 -15.52 2.60
N LYS A 33 -0.29 -16.20 3.45
CA LYS A 33 1.09 -15.82 3.80
C LYS A 33 1.95 -15.46 2.58
N LYS A 34 1.82 -16.26 1.50
CA LYS A 34 2.55 -16.08 0.24
C LYS A 34 2.15 -14.84 -0.56
N SER A 35 1.04 -14.19 -0.23
CA SER A 35 0.49 -13.03 -0.93
C SER A 35 0.67 -11.73 -0.15
N PHE A 36 1.21 -11.78 1.07
CA PHE A 36 1.44 -10.58 1.89
C PHE A 36 2.45 -9.62 1.26
N GLN A 37 3.49 -10.11 0.60
CA GLN A 37 4.44 -9.24 -0.09
C GLN A 37 3.76 -8.54 -1.27
N CYS A 38 2.91 -9.22 -2.03
CA CYS A 38 2.11 -8.61 -3.10
C CYS A 38 1.14 -7.54 -2.56
N LEU A 39 0.51 -7.81 -1.42
CA LEU A 39 -0.30 -6.83 -0.70
C LEU A 39 0.53 -5.59 -0.31
N GLY A 40 1.72 -5.81 0.26
CA GLY A 40 2.65 -4.74 0.60
C GLY A 40 3.05 -3.91 -0.63
N CYS A 41 3.39 -4.57 -1.75
CA CYS A 41 3.68 -3.90 -3.01
C CYS A 41 2.50 -3.07 -3.51
N ALA A 42 1.27 -3.56 -3.41
CA ALA A 42 0.07 -2.82 -3.78
C ALA A 42 -0.17 -1.60 -2.88
N CYS A 43 -0.06 -1.75 -1.55
CA CYS A 43 -0.17 -0.62 -0.62
C CYS A 43 0.93 0.41 -0.85
N PHE A 44 2.15 -0.02 -1.15
CA PHE A 44 3.28 0.85 -1.46
C PHE A 44 3.10 1.58 -2.79
N LEU A 45 2.59 0.90 -3.82
CA LEU A 45 2.22 1.51 -5.10
C LEU A 45 1.18 2.62 -4.91
N ILE A 46 0.14 2.35 -4.11
CA ILE A 46 -0.89 3.35 -3.78
C ILE A 46 -0.27 4.53 -3.04
N ALA A 47 0.52 4.28 -1.99
CA ALA A 47 1.15 5.34 -1.21
C ALA A 47 2.04 6.23 -2.09
N SER A 48 2.82 5.62 -2.99
CA SER A 48 3.69 6.36 -3.91
C SER A 48 2.90 7.21 -4.90
N LYS A 49 1.75 6.74 -5.38
CA LYS A 49 0.83 7.54 -6.21
C LYS A 49 0.20 8.72 -5.47
N MET A 50 0.11 8.66 -4.14
CA MET A 50 -0.51 9.71 -3.32
C MET A 50 0.48 10.78 -2.87
N GLU A 51 1.72 10.41 -2.54
CA GLU A 51 2.70 11.32 -1.91
C GLU A 51 3.85 11.73 -2.85
N ASP A 52 4.23 10.91 -3.83
CA ASP A 52 5.38 11.20 -4.71
C ASP A 52 4.95 11.83 -6.05
N THR A 53 5.72 12.81 -6.54
CA THR A 53 5.53 13.40 -7.88
C THR A 53 5.77 12.37 -9.00
N GLN A 54 6.70 11.44 -8.78
CA GLN A 54 6.99 10.33 -9.68
C GLN A 54 6.77 9.02 -8.94
N PRO A 55 5.60 8.38 -9.13
CA PRO A 55 5.29 7.15 -8.42
C PRO A 55 6.11 5.97 -8.95
N ILE A 56 6.38 4.99 -8.08
CA ILE A 56 6.99 3.72 -8.49
C ILE A 56 6.09 2.98 -9.49
N THR A 57 6.69 2.34 -10.49
CA THR A 57 5.91 1.58 -11.48
C THR A 57 5.68 0.14 -11.02
N THR A 58 4.62 -0.49 -11.54
CA THR A 58 4.38 -1.93 -11.32
C THR A 58 5.50 -2.81 -11.89
N LYS A 59 6.22 -2.34 -12.90
CA LYS A 59 7.38 -3.04 -13.48
C LYS A 59 8.55 -3.06 -12.49
N ASP A 60 8.82 -1.93 -11.84
CA ASP A 60 9.90 -1.83 -10.86
C ASP A 60 9.58 -2.69 -9.63
N LEU A 61 8.33 -2.69 -9.17
CA LEU A 61 7.89 -3.56 -8.07
C LEU A 61 7.97 -5.05 -8.41
N ALA A 62 7.60 -5.45 -9.62
CA ALA A 62 7.76 -6.83 -10.08
C ALA A 62 9.24 -7.23 -10.12
N TYR A 63 10.11 -6.34 -10.59
CA TYR A 63 11.56 -6.57 -10.59
C TYR A 63 12.13 -6.67 -9.16
N MET A 64 11.74 -5.76 -8.26
CA MET A 64 12.20 -5.77 -6.86
C MET A 64 11.72 -6.99 -6.06
N SER A 65 10.65 -7.65 -6.51
CA SER A 65 10.16 -8.90 -5.93
C SER A 65 10.72 -10.14 -6.64
N ASP A 66 11.82 -10.01 -7.38
CA ASP A 66 12.45 -11.09 -8.15
C ASP A 66 11.46 -11.79 -9.11
N ASN A 67 10.57 -11.01 -9.71
CA ASN A 67 9.46 -11.48 -10.57
C ASN A 67 8.54 -12.53 -9.91
N THR A 68 8.52 -12.61 -8.58
CA THR A 68 7.60 -13.47 -7.82
C THR A 68 6.14 -13.13 -8.14
N TYR A 69 5.86 -11.85 -8.42
CA TYR A 69 4.53 -11.38 -8.78
C TYR A 69 4.50 -10.72 -10.15
N THR A 70 3.44 -10.98 -10.90
CA THR A 70 3.22 -10.33 -12.19
C THR A 70 2.65 -8.92 -12.01
N ARG A 71 2.86 -8.06 -13.02
CA ARG A 71 2.28 -6.70 -13.01
C ARG A 71 0.76 -6.72 -12.88
N SER A 72 0.10 -7.73 -13.48
CA SER A 72 -1.34 -7.91 -13.37
C SER A 72 -1.77 -8.30 -11.96
N GLN A 73 -1.02 -9.17 -11.28
CA GLN A 73 -1.29 -9.50 -9.87
C GLN A 73 -1.18 -8.27 -8.97
N ILE A 74 -0.10 -7.49 -9.09
CA ILE A 74 0.09 -6.27 -8.29
C ILE A 74 -1.05 -5.29 -8.54
N ARG A 75 -1.45 -5.09 -9.81
CA ARG A 75 -2.57 -4.20 -10.18
C ARG A 75 -3.92 -4.70 -9.65
N ASN A 76 -4.17 -6.01 -9.67
CA ASN A 76 -5.39 -6.58 -9.13
C ASN A 76 -5.48 -6.39 -7.61
N PHE A 77 -4.35 -6.56 -6.90
CA PHE A 77 -4.27 -6.26 -5.47
C PHE A 77 -4.48 -4.77 -5.19
N GLU A 78 -3.89 -3.88 -6.00
CA GLU A 78 -4.12 -2.44 -5.89
C GLU A 78 -5.61 -2.09 -5.96
N VAL A 79 -6.32 -2.59 -6.97
CA VAL A 79 -7.76 -2.32 -7.11
C VAL A 79 -8.53 -2.86 -5.90
N ARG A 80 -8.22 -4.08 -5.45
CA ARG A 80 -8.86 -4.67 -4.25
C ARG A 80 -8.62 -3.85 -2.99
N VAL A 81 -7.39 -3.42 -2.75
CA VAL A 81 -7.03 -2.59 -1.60
C VAL A 81 -7.77 -1.26 -1.64
N ALA A 82 -7.79 -0.58 -2.81
CA ALA A 82 -8.49 0.68 -2.97
C ALA A 82 -9.99 0.55 -2.74
N SER A 83 -10.62 -0.51 -3.28
CA SER A 83 -12.03 -0.81 -3.06
C SER A 83 -12.33 -1.13 -1.60
N LEU A 84 -11.51 -1.93 -0.92
CA LEU A 84 -11.69 -2.27 0.50
C LEU A 84 -11.61 -1.03 1.39
N LEU A 85 -10.71 -0.11 1.08
CA LEU A 85 -10.59 1.16 1.79
C LEU A 85 -11.66 2.19 1.37
N SER A 86 -12.58 1.84 0.47
CA SER A 86 -13.57 2.75 -0.11
C SER A 86 -12.92 4.03 -0.66
N PHE A 87 -11.74 3.89 -1.28
CA PHE A 87 -10.92 4.99 -1.79
C PHE A 87 -10.51 6.05 -0.74
N LYS A 88 -10.62 5.74 0.56
CA LYS A 88 -10.09 6.57 1.67
C LYS A 88 -8.60 6.31 1.87
N LEU A 89 -7.81 6.69 0.86
CA LEU A 89 -6.38 6.38 0.75
C LEU A 89 -5.48 7.36 1.53
N GLN A 90 -5.97 8.55 1.82
CA GLN A 90 -5.20 9.55 2.55
C GLN A 90 -5.26 9.30 4.06
N SER A 91 -4.13 9.46 4.73
CA SER A 91 -4.05 9.38 6.19
C SER A 91 -3.02 10.37 6.69
N VAL A 92 -3.30 10.98 7.85
CA VAL A 92 -2.26 11.74 8.56
C VAL A 92 -1.32 10.73 9.22
N THR A 93 -0.03 10.84 8.92
CA THR A 93 1.01 9.98 9.52
C THR A 93 1.68 10.71 10.67
N CYS A 94 2.23 9.96 11.63
CA CYS A 94 3.03 10.54 12.72
C CYS A 94 4.22 11.35 12.19
N TYR A 95 4.79 10.95 11.04
CA TYR A 95 5.88 11.66 10.38
C TYR A 95 5.50 13.10 10.00
N LYS A 96 4.27 13.33 9.49
CA LYS A 96 3.79 14.68 9.18
C LYS A 96 3.71 15.58 10.41
N PHE A 97 3.30 15.02 11.56
CA PHE A 97 3.32 15.74 12.84
C PHE A 97 4.74 16.01 13.34
N ALA A 98 5.61 15.00 13.32
CA ALA A 98 7.00 15.16 13.73
C ALA A 98 7.70 16.27 12.93
N HIS A 99 7.52 16.27 11.60
CA HIS A 99 8.06 17.31 10.73
C HIS A 99 7.46 18.71 11.01
N ARG A 100 6.20 18.78 11.45
CA ARG A 100 5.52 20.06 11.80
C ARG A 100 5.96 20.63 13.15
N PHE A 101 6.28 19.77 14.12
CA PHE A 101 6.65 20.15 15.50
C PHE A 101 8.15 20.28 15.73
N LEU A 102 8.99 19.64 14.90
CA LEU A 102 10.45 19.78 14.93
C LEU A 102 10.95 20.91 14.01
N ARG A 103 10.04 21.64 13.38
CA ARG A 103 10.27 22.93 12.73
C ARG A 103 10.03 24.06 13.71
#